data_AF-A0A316FE56-F1
#
_entry.id   AF-A0A316FE56-F1
#
_cell.length_a   1.000
_cell.length_b   1.000
_cell.length_c   1.000
_cell.angle_alpha   90.00
_cell.angle_beta   90.00
_cell.angle_gamma   90.00
#
_symmetry.space_group_name_H-M   'P 1'
#
loop_
_entity.id
_entity.type
_entity.pdbx_description
1 polymer ?
#
loop_
_entity_poly.entity_id
_entity_poly.type
_entity_poly.pdbx_seq_one_letter_code
_entity_poly.pdbx_strand_id
1 'polypeptide(L)'
;MLFAGVTRALVATLIEDIRTREKVMPVPGPVVSEQLLAVARGGAGQTARLLERITPQLDAAGDTGEVYAGVERLRRTGTGAQRQRHLWKKYGPTRGFIGALAAETVPARI
;
A
#
# COMPACT_ATOMS: atom_id res chain seq x y z
N MET A 1 -10.35 6.25 -1.95
CA MET A 1 -9.58 5.05 -2.36
C MET A 1 -8.23 5.03 -1.64
N LEU A 2 -7.86 3.92 -0.97
CA LEU A 2 -6.62 3.79 -0.16
C LEU A 2 -5.38 4.44 -0.82
N PHE A 3 -5.03 4.05 -2.04
CA PHE A 3 -3.81 4.53 -2.69
C PHE A 3 -3.85 6.04 -2.94
N ALA A 4 -4.97 6.56 -3.42
CA ALA A 4 -5.14 7.99 -3.68
C ALA A 4 -5.05 8.82 -2.38
N GLY A 5 -5.67 8.35 -1.28
CA GLY A 5 -5.59 9.01 0.02
C GLY A 5 -4.16 9.03 0.58
N VAL A 6 -3.45 7.90 0.49
CA VAL A 6 -2.03 7.83 0.90
C VAL A 6 -1.15 8.75 0.06
N THR A 7 -1.31 8.76 -1.28
CA THR A 7 -0.54 9.65 -2.16
C THR A 7 -0.80 11.13 -1.84
N ARG A 8 -2.06 11.51 -1.63
CA ARG A 8 -2.44 12.88 -1.28
C ARG A 8 -1.79 13.31 0.03
N ALA A 9 -1.92 12.49 1.08
CA ALA A 9 -1.35 12.80 2.38
C ALA A 9 0.18 12.85 2.34
N LEU A 10 0.84 11.94 1.61
CA LEU A 10 2.29 11.97 1.40
C LEU A 10 2.75 13.29 0.77
N VAL A 11 2.09 13.72 -0.31
CA VAL A 11 2.44 14.98 -0.99
C VAL A 11 2.19 16.18 -0.07
N ALA A 12 1.06 16.21 0.63
CA ALA A 12 0.74 17.27 1.58
C ALA A 12 1.76 17.33 2.73
N THR A 13 2.19 16.19 3.26
CA THR A 13 3.24 16.13 4.29
C THR A 13 4.54 16.70 3.76
N LEU A 14 4.98 16.31 2.56
CA LEU A 14 6.21 16.85 1.96
C LEU A 14 6.16 18.36 1.72
N ILE A 15 5.00 18.89 1.33
CA ILE A 15 4.80 20.34 1.19
C ILE A 15 4.97 21.03 2.54
N GLU A 16 4.42 20.46 3.61
CA GLU A 16 4.53 21.01 4.97
C GLU A 16 5.97 20.95 5.50
N ASP A 17 6.69 19.87 5.25
CA ASP A 17 8.09 19.71 5.60
C ASP A 17 8.95 20.81 4.93
N ILE A 18 8.68 21.10 3.65
CA ILE A 18 9.35 22.19 2.91
C ILE A 18 9.02 23.55 3.53
N ARG A 19 7.75 23.80 3.88
CA ARG A 19 7.33 25.07 4.49
C ARG A 19 7.97 25.31 5.86
N THR A 20 8.06 24.26 6.67
CA THR A 20 8.63 24.29 8.02
C THR A 20 10.16 24.18 8.03
N ARG A 21 10.78 24.01 6.84
CA ARG A 21 12.23 23.81 6.67
C ARG A 21 12.74 22.58 7.42
N GLU A 22 11.92 21.54 7.49
CA GLU A 22 12.32 20.26 8.06
C GLU A 22 13.46 19.66 7.23
N LYS A 23 14.55 19.27 7.89
CA LYS A 23 15.70 18.66 7.20
C LYS A 23 15.41 17.17 6.96
N VAL A 24 15.16 16.83 5.70
CA VAL A 24 15.06 15.43 5.28
C VAL A 24 16.43 14.92 4.89
N MET A 25 16.96 13.99 5.68
CA MET A 25 18.20 13.28 5.32
C MET A 25 17.86 12.16 4.33
N PRO A 26 18.51 12.10 3.16
CA PRO A 26 18.26 11.03 2.21
C PRO A 26 18.65 9.68 2.82
N VAL A 27 17.77 8.70 2.71
CA VAL A 27 18.07 7.32 3.08
C VAL A 27 19.08 6.76 2.07
N PRO A 28 20.17 6.09 2.51
CA PRO A 28 21.13 5.49 1.60
C PRO A 28 20.47 4.52 0.62
N GLY A 29 20.84 4.60 -0.66
CA GLY A 29 20.27 3.76 -1.74
C GLY A 29 20.25 2.25 -1.45
N PRO A 30 21.33 1.64 -0.91
CA PRO A 30 21.32 0.22 -0.57
C PRO A 30 20.23 -0.15 0.45
N VAL A 31 19.98 0.70 1.45
CA VAL A 31 18.94 0.48 2.46
C VAL A 31 17.55 0.51 1.80
N VAL A 32 17.33 1.42 0.85
CA VAL A 32 16.07 1.47 0.09
C VAL A 32 15.88 0.18 -0.70
N SER A 33 16.91 -0.28 -1.41
CA SER A 33 16.87 -1.53 -2.20
C SER A 33 16.55 -2.76 -1.34
N GLU A 34 17.17 -2.87 -0.17
CA GLU A 34 16.91 -3.97 0.77
C GLU A 34 15.47 -3.95 1.28
N GLN A 35 14.93 -2.77 1.63
CA GLN A 35 13.54 -2.64 2.06
C GLN A 35 12.56 -3.01 0.94
N LEU A 36 12.82 -2.59 -0.30
CA LEU A 36 12.00 -2.96 -1.45
C LEU A 36 12.03 -4.47 -1.71
N LEU A 37 13.21 -5.10 -1.63
CA LEU A 37 13.35 -6.56 -1.77
C LEU A 37 12.62 -7.31 -0.65
N ALA A 38 12.68 -6.83 0.58
CA ALA A 38 11.95 -7.42 1.70
C ALA A 38 10.44 -7.36 1.47
N VAL A 39 9.90 -6.21 1.05
CA VAL A 39 8.47 -6.05 0.73
C VAL A 39 8.05 -6.93 -0.46
N ALA A 40 8.86 -7.01 -1.51
CA ALA A 40 8.60 -7.88 -2.66
C ALA A 40 8.49 -9.36 -2.26
N ARG A 41 9.28 -9.79 -1.28
CA ARG A 41 9.22 -11.15 -0.70
C ARG A 41 8.07 -11.37 0.29
N GLY A 42 7.38 -10.30 0.70
CA GLY A 42 6.23 -10.36 1.61
C GLY A 42 6.49 -9.82 3.03
N GLY A 43 7.59 -9.10 3.25
CA GLY A 43 7.84 -8.38 4.49
C GLY A 43 6.86 -7.21 4.70
N ALA A 44 6.67 -6.79 5.96
CA ALA A 44 5.64 -5.81 6.37
C ALA A 44 5.96 -4.34 6.04
N GLY A 45 7.13 -4.04 5.47
CA GLY A 45 7.58 -2.69 5.16
C GLY A 45 7.60 -1.76 6.39
N GLN A 46 7.58 -0.45 6.16
CA GLN A 46 7.49 0.58 7.21
C GLN A 46 6.06 1.16 7.34
N THR A 47 5.03 0.33 7.14
CA THR A 47 3.63 0.78 7.04
C THR A 47 3.16 1.56 8.27
N ALA A 48 3.49 1.11 9.48
CA ALA A 48 3.09 1.79 10.72
C ALA A 48 3.71 3.19 10.83
N ARG A 49 5.02 3.30 10.57
CA ARG A 49 5.75 4.58 10.57
C ARG A 49 5.23 5.52 9.47
N LEU A 50 4.91 4.98 8.29
CA LEU A 50 4.31 5.75 7.22
C LEU A 50 2.97 6.34 7.66
N LEU A 51 2.08 5.52 8.22
CA LEU A 51 0.78 5.98 8.71
C LEU A 51 0.94 7.07 9.76
N GLU A 52 1.73 6.83 10.79
CA GLU A 52 2.06 7.82 11.83
C GLU A 52 2.48 9.17 11.24
N ARG A 53 3.36 9.15 10.22
CA ARG A 53 3.86 10.36 9.57
C ARG A 53 2.80 11.11 8.78
N ILE A 54 1.90 10.42 8.09
CA ILE A 54 0.91 11.04 7.19
C ILE A 54 -0.44 11.31 7.86
N THR A 55 -0.71 10.75 9.04
CA THR A 55 -1.98 10.90 9.76
C THR A 55 -2.45 12.35 9.90
N PRO A 56 -1.60 13.33 10.26
CA PRO A 56 -2.06 14.72 10.34
C PRO A 56 -2.67 15.25 9.04
N GLN A 57 -2.11 14.84 7.90
CA GLN A 57 -2.60 15.25 6.57
C GLN A 57 -3.78 14.41 6.10
N LEU A 58 -3.88 13.16 6.53
CA LEU A 58 -5.09 12.35 6.35
C LEU A 58 -6.27 12.95 7.11
N ASP A 59 -6.05 13.41 8.35
CA ASP A 59 -7.08 14.04 9.18
C ASP A 59 -7.56 15.35 8.54
N ALA A 60 -6.61 16.20 8.09
CA ALA A 60 -6.93 17.45 7.40
C ALA A 60 -7.73 17.23 6.09
N ALA A 61 -7.49 16.12 5.39
CA ALA A 61 -8.19 15.78 4.15
C ALA A 61 -9.48 14.96 4.37
N GLY A 62 -9.77 14.53 5.61
CA GLY A 62 -10.89 13.64 5.92
C GLY A 62 -10.72 12.20 5.42
N ASP A 63 -9.50 11.78 5.09
CA ASP A 63 -9.20 10.47 4.48
C ASP A 63 -8.87 9.37 5.51
N THR A 64 -8.66 9.73 6.79
CA THR A 64 -8.13 8.82 7.83
C THR A 64 -8.92 7.53 7.94
N GLY A 65 -10.25 7.62 8.05
CA GLY A 65 -11.10 6.44 8.18
C GLY A 65 -10.98 5.48 7.00
N GLU A 66 -10.98 6.01 5.77
CA GLU A 66 -10.89 5.18 4.57
C GLU A 66 -9.50 4.54 4.41
N VAL A 67 -8.43 5.29 4.67
CA VAL A 67 -7.06 4.80 4.56
C VAL A 67 -6.77 3.73 5.61
N TYR A 68 -7.12 3.96 6.88
CA TYR A 68 -6.92 2.97 7.94
C TYR A 68 -7.74 1.71 7.71
N ALA A 69 -9.01 1.84 7.31
CA ALA A 69 -9.83 0.68 6.92
C ALA A 69 -9.22 -0.08 5.74
N GLY A 70 -8.62 0.65 4.78
CA GLY A 70 -7.89 0.08 3.65
C GLY A 70 -6.68 -0.75 4.07
N VAL A 71 -5.85 -0.22 4.97
CA VAL A 71 -4.66 -0.91 5.50
C VAL A 71 -5.08 -2.13 6.32
N GLU A 72 -6.07 -1.99 7.20
CA GLU A 72 -6.55 -3.09 8.03
C GLU A 72 -7.14 -4.23 7.18
N ARG A 73 -7.87 -3.88 6.12
CA ARG A 73 -8.33 -4.88 5.14
C ARG A 73 -7.14 -5.62 4.52
N LEU A 74 -6.10 -4.92 4.07
CA LEU A 74 -4.91 -5.58 3.51
C LEU A 74 -4.21 -6.48 4.52
N ARG A 75 -4.14 -6.07 5.80
CA ARG A 75 -3.57 -6.87 6.88
C ARG A 75 -4.37 -8.16 7.10
N ARG A 76 -5.71 -8.07 7.07
CA ARG A 76 -6.61 -9.20 7.30
C ARG A 76 -6.74 -10.15 6.11
N THR A 77 -6.86 -9.61 4.89
CA THR A 77 -7.17 -10.39 3.68
C THR A 77 -5.95 -10.67 2.79
N GLY A 78 -4.79 -10.12 3.15
CA GLY A 78 -3.61 -10.10 2.31
C GLY A 78 -3.72 -9.11 1.14
N THR A 79 -2.59 -8.90 0.49
CA THR A 79 -2.41 -8.08 -0.71
C THR A 79 -2.92 -8.79 -1.97
N GLY A 80 -3.10 -8.03 -3.06
CA GLY A 80 -3.42 -8.61 -4.38
C GLY A 80 -2.37 -9.65 -4.81
N ALA A 81 -1.09 -9.37 -4.61
CA ALA A 81 -0.01 -10.31 -4.93
C ALA A 81 -0.06 -11.60 -4.07
N GLN A 82 -0.46 -11.52 -2.80
CA GLN A 82 -0.67 -12.72 -1.97
C GLN A 82 -1.85 -13.54 -2.46
N ARG A 83 -2.97 -12.90 -2.83
CA ARG A 83 -4.12 -13.60 -3.43
C ARG A 83 -3.75 -14.26 -4.76
N GLN A 84 -3.03 -13.57 -5.63
CA GLN A 84 -2.54 -14.15 -6.89
C GLN A 84 -1.60 -15.33 -6.66
N ARG A 85 -0.67 -15.25 -5.70
CA ARG A 85 0.20 -16.38 -5.31
C ARG A 85 -0.61 -17.57 -4.79
N HIS A 86 -1.70 -17.34 -4.05
CA HIS A 86 -2.58 -18.40 -3.60
C HIS A 86 -3.33 -19.07 -4.77
N LEU A 87 -3.89 -18.27 -5.70
CA LEU A 87 -4.52 -18.78 -6.91
C LEU A 87 -3.54 -19.57 -7.79
N TRP A 88 -2.29 -19.10 -7.92
CA TRP A 88 -1.25 -19.79 -8.65
C TRP A 88 -0.93 -21.17 -8.05
N LYS A 89 -0.79 -21.24 -6.71
CA LYS A 89 -0.60 -22.54 -6.01
C LYS A 89 -1.77 -23.50 -6.24
N LYS A 90 -2.99 -22.99 -6.37
CA LYS A 90 -4.20 -23.80 -6.56
C LYS A 90 -4.39 -24.29 -8.00
N TYR A 91 -4.18 -23.42 -8.99
CA TYR A 91 -4.53 -23.70 -10.39
C TYR A 91 -3.33 -23.90 -11.32
N GLY A 92 -2.12 -23.53 -10.91
CA GLY A 92 -0.92 -23.56 -11.74
C GLY A 92 -1.01 -22.62 -12.97
N PRO A 93 -0.11 -22.79 -13.96
CA PRO A 93 -0.07 -21.98 -15.19
C PRO A 93 -1.17 -22.37 -16.20
N THR A 94 -2.43 -22.47 -15.76
CA THR A 94 -3.53 -22.98 -16.57
C THR A 94 -4.59 -21.92 -16.85
N ARG A 95 -5.52 -22.22 -17.76
CA ARG A 95 -6.73 -21.39 -17.98
C ARG A 95 -7.54 -21.18 -16.70
N GLY A 96 -7.48 -22.11 -15.74
CA GLY A 96 -8.14 -21.97 -14.44
C GLY A 96 -7.60 -20.79 -13.62
N PHE A 97 -6.29 -20.52 -13.70
CA PHE A 97 -5.69 -19.34 -13.05
C PHE A 97 -6.18 -18.04 -13.67
N ILE A 98 -6.19 -17.95 -15.01
CA ILE A 98 -6.68 -16.76 -15.73
C ILE A 98 -8.17 -16.51 -15.44
N GLY A 99 -8.99 -17.57 -15.45
CA GLY A 99 -10.42 -17.45 -15.13
C GLY A 99 -10.66 -16.96 -13.71
N ALA A 100 -9.92 -17.48 -12.72
CA ALA A 100 -10.01 -17.03 -11.35
C ALA A 100 -9.54 -15.57 -11.18
N LEU A 101 -8.48 -15.16 -11.89
CA LEU A 101 -7.98 -13.78 -11.85
C LEU A 101 -8.99 -12.81 -12.46
N ALA A 102 -9.58 -13.16 -13.61
CA ALA A 102 -10.56 -12.32 -14.29
C ALA A 102 -11.78 -12.07 -13.40
N ALA A 103 -12.27 -13.09 -12.69
CA ALA A 103 -13.41 -12.99 -11.78
C ALA A 103 -13.18 -11.98 -10.63
N GLU A 104 -11.94 -11.82 -10.15
CA GLU A 104 -11.57 -10.84 -9.11
C GLU A 104 -11.58 -9.39 -9.61
N THR A 105 -11.54 -9.17 -10.94
CA THR A 105 -11.49 -7.84 -11.56
C THR A 105 -12.80 -7.40 -12.20
N VAL A 106 -13.82 -8.25 -12.23
CA VAL A 106 -15.16 -7.86 -12.70
C VAL A 106 -15.77 -6.92 -11.65
N PRO A 107 -16.19 -5.70 -12.02
CA PRO A 107 -16.91 -4.82 -11.10
C PRO A 107 -18.11 -5.57 -10.52
N ALA A 108 -18.30 -5.49 -9.20
CA ALA A 108 -19.53 -5.99 -8.60
C ALA A 108 -20.71 -5.32 -9.33
N ARG A 109 -21.62 -6.13 -9.90
CA ARG A 109 -22.90 -5.59 -10.38
C ARG A 109 -23.64 -5.07 -9.14
N ILE A 110 -23.71 -3.76 -9.02
CA ILE A 110 -24.59 -3.04 -8.10
C ILE A 110 -25.87 -2.75 -8.86
#